data_AF-A0A9E5LU80-F1
#
_entry.id   AF-A0A9E5LU80-F1
#
_cell.length_a   1.000
_cell.length_b   1.000
_cell.length_c   1.000
_cell.angle_alpha   90.00
_cell.angle_beta   90.00
_cell.angle_gamma   90.00
#
_symmetry.space_group_name_H-M   'P 1'
#
loop_
_entity.id
_entity.type
_entity.pdbx_description
1 polymer ?
#
loop_
_entity_poly.entity_id
_entity_poly.type
_entity_poly.pdbx_seq_one_letter_code
_entity_poly.pdbx_strand_id
1 'polypeptide(L)'
;ASTTVQLADGQSFAIGGLIKNNSTANIKAFPVLGELPVLGALFRSTDFQNDKTELVFVVTPRLVKPLPQPTKLPTDGLREPNRRELFIDGKLEGKRESQSQREGESRTSPRDSNNGFELK
;
A
#
# COMPACT_ATOMS: atom_id res chain seq x y z
N ALA A 1 -5.94 25.91 -7.81
CA ALA A 1 -5.96 26.16 -6.36
C ALA A 1 -4.87 25.32 -5.70
N SER A 2 -4.28 25.78 -4.60
CA SER A 2 -3.23 25.07 -3.87
C SER A 2 -3.54 25.08 -2.37
N THR A 3 -3.55 23.92 -1.73
CA THR A 3 -3.80 23.76 -0.30
C THR A 3 -2.55 23.26 0.41
N THR A 4 -2.13 23.91 1.49
CA THR A 4 -1.02 23.45 2.33
C THR A 4 -1.58 22.89 3.63
N VAL A 5 -1.16 21.67 3.99
CA VAL A 5 -1.57 20.98 5.23
C VAL A 5 -0.34 20.42 5.95
N GLN A 6 -0.40 20.40 7.29
CA GLN A 6 0.63 19.80 8.14
C GLN A 6 0.06 18.52 8.76
N LEU A 7 0.79 17.41 8.63
CA LEU A 7 0.38 16.07 9.02
C LEU A 7 1.58 15.32 9.62
N ALA A 8 1.33 14.43 10.57
CA ALA A 8 2.34 13.48 11.04
C ALA A 8 2.55 12.34 10.02
N ASP A 9 3.67 11.61 10.15
CA ASP A 9 3.93 10.42 9.33
C ASP A 9 2.80 9.38 9.49
N GLY A 10 2.23 8.92 8.37
CA GLY A 10 1.11 7.99 8.36
C GLY A 10 -0.25 8.57 8.77
N GLN A 11 -0.36 9.86 9.05
CA GLN A 11 -1.63 10.50 9.37
C GLN A 11 -2.46 10.73 8.10
N SER A 12 -3.68 10.20 8.08
CA SER A 12 -4.59 10.37 6.92
C SER A 12 -5.30 11.72 6.95
N PHE A 13 -5.54 12.29 5.77
CA PHE A 13 -6.27 13.55 5.57
C PHE A 13 -7.22 13.45 4.38
N ALA A 14 -8.45 13.96 4.53
CA ALA A 14 -9.42 14.04 3.45
C ALA A 14 -9.21 15.32 2.65
N ILE A 15 -8.78 15.21 1.38
CA ILE A 15 -8.49 16.37 0.52
C ILE A 15 -9.72 16.97 -0.15
N GLY A 16 -10.85 16.24 -0.11
CA GLY A 16 -12.13 16.70 -0.64
C GLY A 16 -13.11 15.58 -0.87
N GLY A 17 -14.28 15.93 -1.40
CA GLY A 17 -15.32 15.00 -1.78
C GLY A 17 -16.36 15.65 -2.69
N LEU A 18 -17.27 14.84 -3.20
CA LEU A 18 -18.41 15.25 -4.00
C LEU A 18 -19.67 14.63 -3.41
N ILE A 19 -20.71 15.46 -3.24
CA ILE A 19 -22.06 15.00 -2.92
C ILE A 19 -22.94 15.44 -4.09
N LYS A 20 -23.59 14.46 -4.74
CA LYS A 20 -24.60 14.69 -5.78
C LYS A 20 -25.94 14.19 -5.25
N ASN A 21 -26.95 15.05 -5.32
CA ASN A 21 -28.33 14.71 -5.00
C ASN A 21 -29.21 15.08 -6.19
N ASN A 22 -30.01 14.13 -6.69
CA ASN A 22 -30.96 14.34 -7.79
C ASN A 22 -32.34 13.86 -7.33
N SER A 23 -33.31 14.77 -7.28
CA SER A 23 -34.70 14.44 -6.95
C SER A 23 -35.57 14.71 -8.16
N THR A 24 -36.36 13.73 -8.58
CA THR A 24 -37.25 13.80 -9.73
C THR A 24 -38.64 13.32 -9.32
N ALA A 25 -39.65 14.15 -9.57
CA ALA A 25 -41.05 13.79 -9.36
C ALA A 25 -41.76 13.74 -10.72
N ASN A 26 -42.26 12.57 -11.09
CA ASN A 26 -43.05 12.38 -12.32
C ASN A 26 -44.52 12.20 -11.93
N ILE A 27 -45.40 13.06 -12.45
CA ILE A 27 -46.84 12.98 -12.21
C ILE A 27 -47.52 12.60 -13.52
N LYS A 28 -48.26 11.49 -13.53
CA LYS A 28 -49.15 11.06 -14.62
C LYS A 28 -50.58 11.17 -14.12
N ALA A 29 -51.43 11.90 -14.82
CA ALA A 29 -52.82 12.13 -14.41
C ALA A 29 -53.76 12.00 -15.60
N PHE A 30 -54.99 11.53 -15.36
CA PHE A 30 -56.04 11.67 -16.35
C PHE A 30 -56.47 13.15 -16.47
N PRO A 31 -56.63 13.68 -17.70
CA PRO A 31 -57.06 15.06 -17.89
C PRO A 31 -58.43 15.30 -17.26
N VAL A 32 -58.63 16.50 -16.69
CA VAL A 32 -59.81 16.91 -15.90
C VAL A 32 -59.96 16.16 -14.56
N LEU A 33 -59.96 14.81 -14.55
CA LEU A 33 -60.22 14.02 -13.35
C LEU A 33 -59.09 14.12 -12.30
N GLY A 34 -57.84 14.22 -12.72
CA GLY A 34 -56.68 14.30 -11.82
C GLY A 34 -56.54 15.64 -11.05
N GLU A 35 -57.30 16.66 -11.47
CA GLU A 35 -57.28 18.01 -10.88
C GLU A 35 -58.37 18.21 -9.80
N LEU A 36 -59.32 17.28 -9.68
CA LEU A 36 -60.44 17.41 -8.74
C LEU A 36 -59.94 17.47 -7.27
N PRO A 37 -60.42 18.44 -6.46
CA PRO A 37 -60.12 18.47 -5.04
C PRO A 37 -60.70 17.22 -4.36
N VAL A 38 -60.00 16.70 -3.36
CA VAL A 38 -60.28 15.43 -2.64
C VAL A 38 -60.17 14.17 -3.51
N LEU A 39 -60.79 14.11 -4.68
CA LEU A 39 -60.92 12.90 -5.51
C LEU A 39 -59.78 12.69 -6.52
N GLY A 40 -59.13 13.76 -7.00
CA GLY A 40 -58.12 13.68 -8.06
C GLY A 40 -56.88 12.86 -7.71
N ALA A 41 -56.64 12.62 -6.41
CA ALA A 41 -55.61 11.70 -5.93
C ALA A 41 -55.82 10.24 -6.39
N LEU A 42 -57.06 9.82 -6.66
CA LEU A 42 -57.38 8.48 -7.16
C LEU A 42 -57.13 8.32 -8.68
N PHE A 43 -57.04 9.44 -9.41
CA PHE A 43 -56.90 9.49 -10.87
C PHE A 43 -55.51 9.98 -11.34
N ARG A 44 -54.54 9.99 -10.42
CA ARG A 44 -53.13 10.31 -10.70
C ARG A 44 -52.19 9.30 -10.08
N SER A 45 -51.07 9.07 -10.75
CA SER A 45 -49.93 8.33 -10.25
C SER A 45 -48.75 9.29 -10.12
N THR A 46 -48.05 9.25 -8.99
CA THR A 46 -46.85 10.06 -8.75
C THR A 46 -45.68 9.17 -8.40
N ASP A 47 -44.67 9.16 -9.27
CA ASP A 47 -43.42 8.44 -9.09
C ASP A 47 -42.37 9.42 -8.55
N PHE A 48 -41.82 9.15 -7.36
CA PHE A 48 -40.73 9.93 -6.76
C PHE A 48 -39.43 9.14 -6.82
N GLN A 49 -38.42 9.69 -7.51
CA GLN A 49 -37.08 9.13 -7.61
C GLN A 49 -36.09 10.07 -6.89
N ASN A 50 -35.22 9.52 -6.04
CA ASN A 50 -34.19 10.29 -5.34
C ASN A 50 -32.83 9.57 -5.37
N ASP A 51 -31.94 10.03 -6.24
CA ASP A 51 -30.62 9.46 -6.45
C ASP A 51 -29.56 10.26 -5.69
N LYS A 52 -28.84 9.59 -4.78
CA LYS A 52 -27.77 10.18 -3.98
C LYS A 52 -26.45 9.49 -4.29
N THR A 53 -25.39 10.26 -4.52
CA THR A 53 -24.03 9.75 -4.75
C THR A 53 -23.04 10.55 -3.92
N GLU A 54 -22.16 9.85 -3.21
CA GLU A 54 -21.12 10.43 -2.37
C GLU A 54 -19.75 9.85 -2.77
N LEU A 55 -18.73 10.70 -2.79
CA LEU A 55 -17.34 10.34 -3.08
C LEU A 55 -16.42 11.14 -2.16
N VAL A 56 -15.40 10.50 -1.58
CA VAL A 56 -14.42 11.13 -0.69
C VAL A 56 -13.02 10.70 -1.11
N PHE A 57 -12.09 11.64 -1.16
CA PHE A 57 -10.68 11.38 -1.43
C PHE A 57 -9.86 11.54 -0.15
N VAL A 58 -9.21 10.46 0.28
CA VAL A 58 -8.34 10.42 1.47
C VAL A 58 -6.92 10.09 1.03
N VAL A 59 -5.94 10.81 1.58
CA VAL A 59 -4.51 10.58 1.33
C VAL A 59 -3.78 10.33 2.64
N THR A 60 -2.74 9.50 2.61
CA THR A 60 -1.93 9.13 3.77
C THR A 60 -0.44 9.26 3.41
N PRO A 61 0.21 10.40 3.66
CA PRO A 61 1.65 10.56 3.43
C PRO A 61 2.46 9.59 4.31
N ARG A 62 3.62 9.16 3.79
CA ARG A 62 4.59 8.32 4.50
C ARG A 62 6.00 8.88 4.34
N LEU A 63 6.73 9.00 5.44
CA LEU A 63 8.11 9.45 5.49
C LEU A 63 9.05 8.26 5.46
N VAL A 64 9.84 8.12 4.39
CA VAL A 64 10.81 7.03 4.23
C VAL A 64 12.23 7.52 4.47
N LYS A 65 13.06 6.68 5.11
CA LYS A 65 14.48 6.98 5.32
C LYS A 65 15.25 6.66 4.03
N PRO A 66 16.20 7.52 3.59
CA PRO A 66 17.08 7.18 2.48
C PRO A 66 17.97 5.99 2.85
N LEU A 67 18.24 5.13 1.88
CA LEU A 67 19.11 3.96 2.07
C LEU A 67 20.59 4.39 1.93
N PRO A 68 21.50 3.89 2.79
CA PRO A 68 22.92 4.22 2.71
C PRO A 68 23.56 3.58 1.48
N GLN A 69 24.23 4.39 0.66
CA GLN A 69 24.94 3.94 -0.55
C GLN A 69 26.33 3.38 -0.17
N PRO A 70 26.78 2.22 -0.72
CA PRO A 70 26.02 1.30 -1.56
C PRO A 70 25.09 0.41 -0.73
N THR A 71 23.80 0.39 -1.08
CA THR A 71 22.84 -0.52 -0.43
C THR A 71 22.85 -1.86 -1.14
N LYS A 72 23.06 -2.96 -0.41
CA LYS A 72 22.91 -4.31 -0.98
C LYS A 72 21.45 -4.57 -1.35
N LEU A 73 21.16 -4.70 -2.63
CA LEU A 73 19.83 -5.08 -3.11
C LEU A 73 19.63 -6.60 -2.95
N PRO A 74 18.38 -7.10 -2.83
CA PRO A 74 18.09 -8.54 -2.80
C PRO A 74 18.56 -9.32 -4.04
N THR A 75 18.88 -8.60 -5.12
CA THR A 75 19.36 -9.13 -6.40
C THR A 75 20.88 -9.20 -6.54
N ASP A 76 21.66 -8.48 -5.71
CA ASP A 76 23.11 -8.31 -5.93
C ASP A 76 23.91 -9.61 -5.81
N GLY A 77 23.40 -10.58 -5.04
CA GLY A 77 24.00 -11.90 -4.88
C GLY A 77 23.51 -12.95 -5.88
N LEU A 78 22.68 -12.59 -6.88
CA LEU A 78 22.11 -13.54 -7.83
C LEU A 78 23.03 -13.69 -9.06
N ARG A 79 23.69 -14.84 -9.18
CA ARG A 79 24.50 -15.18 -10.37
C ARG A 79 23.73 -16.08 -11.32
N GLU A 80 23.68 -15.72 -12.59
CA GLU A 80 23.12 -16.57 -13.66
C GLU A 80 23.89 -17.89 -13.79
N PRO A 81 23.21 -19.02 -14.13
CA PRO A 81 23.88 -20.29 -14.40
C PRO A 81 24.83 -20.16 -15.60
N ASN A 82 26.05 -20.65 -15.44
CA ASN A 82 26.99 -20.72 -16.57
C ASN A 82 26.57 -21.84 -17.55
N ARG A 83 27.15 -21.84 -18.75
CA ARG A 83 26.74 -22.76 -19.83
C ARG A 83 26.90 -24.25 -19.47
N ARG A 84 27.78 -24.64 -18.53
CA ARG A 84 27.84 -26.04 -18.04
C ARG A 84 26.74 -26.31 -17.01
N GLU A 85 26.52 -25.39 -16.08
CA GLU A 85 25.43 -25.46 -15.09
C GLU A 85 24.06 -25.57 -15.79
N LEU A 86 23.84 -24.85 -16.89
CA LEU A 86 22.58 -24.85 -17.64
C LEU A 86 22.36 -26.16 -18.44
N PHE A 87 23.34 -26.59 -19.25
CA PHE A 87 23.16 -27.69 -20.22
C PHE A 87 23.57 -29.07 -19.71
N ILE A 88 24.42 -29.15 -18.68
CA ILE A 88 24.92 -30.44 -18.13
C ILE A 88 24.26 -30.73 -16.78
N ASP A 89 24.27 -29.76 -15.86
CA ASP A 89 23.65 -29.92 -14.53
C ASP A 89 22.14 -29.64 -14.52
N GLY A 90 21.56 -29.17 -15.63
CA GLY A 90 20.13 -28.85 -15.76
C GLY A 90 19.63 -27.69 -14.89
N LYS A 91 20.53 -26.81 -14.42
CA LYS A 91 20.18 -25.70 -13.51
C LYS A 91 19.58 -24.53 -14.29
N LEU A 92 18.27 -24.34 -14.14
CA LEU A 92 17.51 -23.24 -14.74
C LEU A 92 17.46 -21.98 -13.85
N GLU A 93 17.84 -22.08 -12.58
CA GLU A 93 17.74 -20.99 -11.60
C GLU A 93 19.12 -20.43 -11.23
N GLY A 94 19.21 -19.10 -11.15
CA GLY A 94 20.42 -18.40 -10.70
C GLY A 94 20.76 -18.71 -9.24
N LYS A 95 22.01 -19.04 -8.96
CA LYS A 95 22.47 -19.36 -7.60
C LYS A 95 22.65 -18.05 -6.82
N ARG A 96 22.05 -17.97 -5.62
CA ARG A 96 22.37 -16.92 -4.65
C ARG A 96 23.69 -17.22 -3.95
N GLU A 97 24.60 -16.25 -3.94
CA GLU A 97 25.82 -16.30 -3.12
C GLU A 97 25.45 -16.05 -1.64
N SER A 98 25.29 -17.14 -0.89
CA SER A 98 24.97 -17.11 0.54
C SER A 98 26.11 -16.50 1.35
N GLN A 99 25.90 -15.31 1.89
CA GLN A 99 26.79 -14.67 2.87
C GLN A 99 26.76 -15.44 4.21
N SER A 100 27.46 -16.57 4.27
CA SER A 100 27.57 -17.41 5.48
C SER A 100 29.00 -17.97 5.70
N GLN A 101 30.01 -17.36 5.07
CA GLN A 101 31.42 -17.74 5.20
C GLN A 101 32.30 -16.49 5.43
N ARG A 102 31.99 -15.68 6.46
CA ARG A 102 32.87 -14.60 6.98
C ARG A 102 32.82 -14.45 8.52
N GLU A 103 32.56 -15.54 9.24
CA GLU A 103 32.60 -15.58 10.73
C GLU A 103 33.70 -16.51 11.28
N GLY A 104 34.65 -16.96 10.44
CA GLY A 104 35.61 -18.02 10.78
C GLY A 104 36.98 -17.60 11.33
N GLU A 105 37.42 -16.36 11.14
CA GLU A 105 38.85 -15.98 11.33
C GLU A 105 39.05 -14.69 12.13
N SER A 106 38.70 -14.68 13.43
CA SER A 106 39.09 -13.60 14.37
C SER A 106 39.13 -14.04 15.84
N ARG A 107 39.50 -15.29 16.14
CA ARG A 107 39.64 -15.80 17.52
C ARG A 107 40.88 -16.67 17.74
N THR A 108 42.06 -16.10 17.49
CA THR A 108 43.32 -16.62 18.03
C THR A 108 43.76 -15.74 19.20
N SER A 109 43.85 -16.37 20.38
CA SER A 109 43.91 -15.82 21.73
C SER A 109 44.91 -14.67 21.98
N PRO A 110 44.57 -13.70 22.87
CA PRO A 110 45.59 -12.92 23.58
C PRO A 110 46.46 -13.82 24.45
N ARG A 111 47.77 -13.59 24.45
CA ARG A 111 48.73 -14.31 25.29
C ARG A 111 49.04 -13.50 26.56
N ASP A 112 48.19 -13.66 27.55
CA ASP A 112 48.47 -13.37 28.97
C ASP A 112 48.92 -14.66 29.67
N SER A 113 49.70 -14.66 30.76
CA SER A 113 50.40 -13.58 31.48
C SER A 113 51.57 -14.16 32.29
N ASN A 114 52.40 -13.32 32.91
CA ASN A 114 53.46 -13.75 33.84
C ASN A 114 52.90 -14.29 35.17
N ASN A 115 53.51 -15.37 35.66
CA ASN A 115 53.74 -15.83 37.05
C ASN A 115 53.91 -17.37 37.00
N GLY A 116 54.86 -18.05 37.65
CA GLY A 116 55.80 -17.66 38.71
C GLY A 116 55.77 -18.75 39.78
N PHE A 117 56.77 -19.65 39.85
CA PHE A 117 56.85 -20.69 40.89
C PHE A 117 58.28 -21.23 41.12
N GLU A 118 58.53 -21.62 42.37
CA GLU A 118 59.85 -21.95 42.96
C GLU A 118 59.77 -23.27 43.76
N LEU A 119 60.85 -23.88 44.29
CA LEU A 119 62.21 -23.34 44.55
C LEU A 119 63.31 -24.39 44.31
N LYS A 120 63.13 -25.58 44.90
CA LYS A 120 64.04 -26.70 45.11
C LYS A 120 63.22 -27.95 45.37
#